data_AF-A0AAN7NY63-F1
#
_entry.id   AF-A0AAN7NY63-F1
#
_cell.length_a   1.000
_cell.length_b   1.000
_cell.length_c   1.000
_cell.angle_alpha   90.00
_cell.angle_beta   90.00
_cell.angle_gamma   90.00
#
_symmetry.space_group_name_H-M   'P 1'
#
loop_
_entity.id
_entity.type
_entity.pdbx_description
1 polymer ?
#
loop_
_entity_poly.entity_id
_entity_poly.type
_entity_poly.pdbx_seq_one_letter_code
_entity_poly.pdbx_strand_id
1 'polypeptide(L)'
;MDNDLSCNVTEFRRVVSSNDDDQFSLNFSDQSVLTDSTVEDQTPENKQNLKKQYKKTFCMFCEVLIVSKHFSRHLRQNHKDKSAVSLLMESKCMKEKKEIIANIRAKGVLILQQRTGKIIPKRNPCPQSNDLDDYSICAYCKAFFKNSYITRHYKKCTQSLKSKNAKFENPKVSSFLFSLNSSYQMYLKSNPLRKNLIKKLRMDDIGKTAISDPIILEYGMRLLQTAKNVNKRIPLARNKMRECARLLIEIKPLLPIPSNDIKTIIDILKPEYIDYLVQSVKQVSKYSENERSFGAASYALHQGKTIKDLIDIAVYLLSKKDPIISQDSLKNSSEILQNLNTLSKIVEKNWAREIGSIALKDLNVKKSRNHNKKLLPLTQDIMKLRQHCLEKGKNSILALKAGVDKNQYLILLEVTFLLVLLHNRKRVGDVQFIELRDVTEINNIQETDEIFASLSKTEILLTKFYKKIHTIGKGSKELLILVPRDVQEFIDFLIKDRDKYDVEININDDTAILNSSSENEDAAPTSNFTIPISSTGMIFTDTRF
;
A
#
# COMPACT_ATOMS: atom_id res chain seq x y z
N MET A 1 27.44 -49.59 -4.40
CA MET A 1 26.02 -49.90 -4.14
C MET A 1 25.54 -48.87 -3.13
N ASP A 2 25.32 -47.65 -3.61
CA ASP A 2 24.91 -46.50 -2.81
C ASP A 2 23.41 -46.36 -2.95
N ASN A 3 22.68 -46.72 -1.90
CA ASN A 3 21.23 -46.55 -1.85
C ASN A 3 20.90 -45.14 -1.37
N ASP A 4 20.69 -44.25 -2.35
CA ASP A 4 20.01 -42.96 -2.17
C ASP A 4 18.54 -43.19 -1.79
N LEU A 5 18.22 -43.13 -0.48
CA LEU A 5 16.84 -42.96 -0.02
C LEU A 5 16.41 -41.50 -0.20
N SER A 6 15.84 -41.20 -1.36
CA SER A 6 15.09 -39.98 -1.62
C SER A 6 13.88 -39.90 -0.68
N CYS A 7 13.86 -38.91 0.21
CA CYS A 7 12.72 -38.60 1.07
C CYS A 7 11.57 -38.06 0.20
N ASN A 8 10.51 -38.84 0.00
CA ASN A 8 9.35 -38.44 -0.80
C ASN A 8 8.44 -37.49 0.00
N VAL A 9 8.67 -36.18 -0.14
CA VAL A 9 8.04 -35.08 0.61
C VAL A 9 6.59 -34.78 0.17
N THR A 10 6.11 -35.39 -0.91
CA THR A 10 4.84 -35.04 -1.57
C THR A 10 3.60 -35.70 -0.98
N GLU A 11 3.71 -36.93 -0.48
CA GLU A 11 2.55 -37.73 -0.06
C GLU A 11 2.09 -37.41 1.38
N PHE A 12 3.02 -36.99 2.24
CA PHE A 12 2.75 -36.57 3.62
C PHE A 12 1.98 -35.24 3.72
N ARG A 13 1.96 -34.43 2.64
CA ARG A 13 1.35 -33.10 2.62
C ARG A 13 -0.18 -33.11 2.63
N ARG A 14 -0.84 -34.19 2.17
CA ARG A 14 -2.31 -34.27 2.22
C ARG A 14 -2.79 -34.38 3.66
N VAL A 15 -2.17 -35.23 4.47
CA VAL A 15 -2.64 -35.55 5.84
C VAL A 15 -2.55 -34.37 6.81
N VAL A 16 -1.52 -33.52 6.71
CA VAL A 16 -1.33 -32.35 7.60
C VAL A 16 -2.18 -31.14 7.16
N SER A 17 -2.70 -31.15 5.93
CA SER A 17 -3.54 -30.05 5.40
C SER A 17 -5.04 -30.32 5.52
N SER A 18 -5.45 -31.58 5.69
CA SER A 18 -6.87 -31.98 5.61
C SER A 18 -7.53 -32.32 6.95
N ASN A 19 -6.77 -32.47 8.04
CA ASN A 19 -7.31 -33.09 9.26
C ASN A 19 -7.29 -32.24 10.54
N ASP A 20 -6.93 -30.96 10.49
CA ASP A 20 -7.00 -30.06 11.66
C ASP A 20 -7.67 -28.71 11.30
N ASP A 21 -8.74 -28.75 10.51
CA ASP A 21 -9.78 -27.70 10.53
C ASP A 21 -10.77 -28.00 11.67
N ASP A 22 -10.24 -28.20 12.88
CA ASP A 22 -11.08 -28.15 14.07
C ASP A 22 -11.45 -26.68 14.29
N GLN A 23 -12.70 -26.36 13.95
CA GLN A 23 -13.39 -25.16 14.35
C GLN A 23 -13.30 -25.03 15.87
N PHE A 24 -12.34 -24.24 16.36
CA PHE A 24 -12.31 -23.86 17.76
C PHE A 24 -13.32 -22.73 17.98
N SER A 25 -14.58 -23.09 18.12
CA SER A 25 -15.60 -22.27 18.77
C SER A 25 -15.42 -22.43 20.27
N LEU A 26 -15.01 -21.37 20.96
CA LEU A 26 -15.16 -21.30 22.42
C LEU A 26 -15.89 -20.02 22.79
N ASN A 27 -17.06 -20.23 23.38
CA ASN A 27 -17.90 -19.23 23.99
C ASN A 27 -17.16 -18.53 25.14
N PHE A 28 -17.38 -17.22 25.22
CA PHE A 28 -16.93 -16.35 26.29
C PHE A 28 -17.71 -16.62 27.57
N SER A 29 -17.03 -17.12 28.60
CA SER A 29 -17.31 -16.87 30.02
C SER A 29 -16.31 -17.69 30.85
N ASP A 30 -15.40 -16.98 31.52
CA ASP A 30 -14.87 -17.27 32.87
C ASP A 30 -13.44 -16.75 33.02
N GLN A 31 -13.34 -15.66 33.78
CA GLN A 31 -12.10 -15.13 34.33
C GLN A 31 -11.57 -16.13 35.37
N SER A 32 -10.43 -16.76 35.10
CA SER A 32 -9.59 -17.30 36.15
C SER A 32 -8.26 -16.54 36.16
N VAL A 33 -8.05 -15.88 37.30
CA VAL A 33 -6.91 -15.07 37.68
C VAL A 33 -5.66 -15.94 37.68
N LEU A 34 -4.68 -15.64 36.81
CA LEU A 34 -3.34 -16.20 36.92
C LEU A 34 -2.49 -15.24 37.76
N THR A 35 -2.01 -15.79 38.87
CA THR A 35 -1.28 -15.14 39.95
C THR A 35 0.01 -14.49 39.46
N ASP A 36 0.06 -13.18 39.65
CA ASP A 36 1.21 -12.33 39.37
C ASP A 36 2.32 -12.63 40.40
N SER A 37 3.50 -13.04 39.92
CA SER A 37 4.71 -12.97 40.74
C SER A 37 5.32 -11.60 40.49
N THR A 38 5.11 -10.73 41.47
CA THR A 38 5.61 -9.36 41.57
C THR A 38 7.04 -9.19 41.05
N VAL A 39 7.23 -8.19 40.19
CA VAL A 39 8.55 -7.59 39.90
C VAL A 39 8.49 -6.19 40.49
N GLU A 40 9.12 -6.03 41.65
CA GLU A 40 9.32 -4.73 42.30
C GLU A 40 10.26 -3.86 41.47
N ASP A 41 9.87 -2.59 41.31
CA ASP A 41 10.71 -1.51 40.78
C ASP A 41 11.95 -1.34 41.66
N GLN A 42 13.14 -1.38 41.04
CA GLN A 42 14.38 -0.94 41.68
C GLN A 42 15.02 0.17 40.84
N THR A 43 15.32 1.26 41.54
CA THR A 43 15.99 2.48 41.10
C THR A 43 17.42 2.22 40.58
N PRO A 44 17.99 3.15 39.78
CA PRO A 44 19.10 2.85 38.89
C PRO A 44 20.47 3.11 39.52
N GLU A 45 20.90 2.30 40.48
CA GLU A 45 22.31 2.29 40.92
C GLU A 45 22.78 0.87 41.27
N ASN A 46 23.26 0.13 40.25
CA ASN A 46 24.45 -0.74 40.35
C ASN A 46 24.68 -1.53 39.04
N LYS A 47 25.71 -1.12 38.28
CA LYS A 47 26.24 -1.87 37.14
C LYS A 47 27.11 -3.04 37.62
N GLN A 48 26.53 -4.11 38.14
CA GLN A 48 27.25 -5.40 38.31
C GLN A 48 26.34 -6.61 38.05
N ASN A 49 26.79 -7.49 37.14
CA ASN A 49 26.29 -8.85 36.87
C ASN A 49 24.86 -9.03 36.31
N LEU A 50 24.67 -8.71 35.02
CA LEU A 50 23.56 -9.28 34.24
C LEU A 50 23.74 -10.80 34.10
N LYS A 51 23.14 -11.59 35.00
CA LYS A 51 22.99 -13.05 34.85
C LYS A 51 22.49 -13.36 33.43
N LYS A 52 23.19 -14.23 32.68
CA LYS A 52 22.77 -14.72 31.36
C LYS A 52 21.35 -15.32 31.47
N GLN A 53 20.33 -14.54 31.19
CA GLN A 53 18.95 -15.03 31.15
C GLN A 53 18.81 -15.99 29.96
N TYR A 54 18.49 -17.25 30.25
CA TYR A 54 18.23 -18.22 29.19
C TYR A 54 16.95 -17.85 28.44
N LYS A 55 16.99 -17.89 27.10
CA LYS A 55 15.81 -17.68 26.25
C LYS A 55 14.68 -18.63 26.65
N LYS A 56 13.51 -18.09 26.98
CA LYS A 56 12.28 -18.85 27.26
C LYS A 56 11.42 -18.99 25.99
N THR A 57 10.49 -19.93 25.99
CA THR A 57 9.52 -20.18 24.93
C THR A 57 8.21 -20.61 25.56
N PHE A 58 7.10 -20.05 25.09
CA PHE A 58 5.78 -20.39 25.58
C PHE A 58 5.29 -21.71 24.96
N CYS A 59 4.81 -22.64 25.79
CA CYS A 59 4.20 -23.88 25.31
C CYS A 59 2.73 -23.62 24.95
N MET A 60 2.31 -24.02 23.75
CA MET A 60 0.91 -23.86 23.33
C MET A 60 -0.07 -24.82 24.01
N PHE A 61 0.41 -25.87 24.68
CA PHE A 61 -0.44 -26.93 25.24
C PHE A 61 -0.70 -26.77 26.74
N CYS A 62 0.32 -26.37 27.51
CA CYS A 62 0.18 -26.11 28.94
C CYS A 62 0.25 -24.61 29.30
N GLU A 63 0.46 -23.72 28.32
CA GLU A 63 0.52 -22.27 28.53
C GLU A 63 1.62 -21.82 29.53
N VAL A 64 2.68 -22.62 29.72
CA VAL A 64 3.82 -22.31 30.60
C VAL A 64 5.04 -21.84 29.80
N LEU A 65 5.80 -20.89 30.37
CA LEU A 65 7.10 -20.46 29.86
C LEU A 65 8.20 -21.48 30.19
N ILE A 66 8.72 -22.14 29.16
CA ILE A 66 9.76 -23.17 29.28
C ILE A 66 11.09 -22.63 28.75
N VAL A 67 12.21 -22.97 29.39
CA VAL A 67 13.54 -22.65 28.87
C VAL A 67 13.73 -23.32 27.50
N SER A 68 14.09 -22.55 26.47
CA SER A 68 14.02 -22.99 25.06
C SER A 68 14.89 -24.22 24.77
N LYS A 69 15.99 -24.42 25.51
CA LYS A 69 16.87 -25.61 25.43
C LYS A 69 16.18 -26.90 25.92
N HIS A 70 15.21 -26.80 26.82
CA HIS A 70 14.47 -27.94 27.38
C HIS A 70 13.12 -28.16 26.71
N PHE A 71 12.72 -27.29 25.77
CA PHE A 71 11.40 -27.33 25.15
C PHE A 71 11.08 -28.68 24.47
N SER A 72 12.03 -29.25 23.73
CA SER A 72 11.83 -30.55 23.07
C SER A 72 11.65 -31.71 24.06
N ARG A 73 12.34 -31.67 25.20
CA ARG A 73 12.19 -32.66 26.27
C ARG A 73 10.83 -32.50 26.94
N HIS A 74 10.43 -31.26 27.23
CA HIS A 74 9.14 -30.93 27.80
C HIS A 74 7.97 -31.44 26.95
N LEU A 75 8.00 -31.22 25.63
CA LEU A 75 6.96 -31.74 24.71
C LEU A 75 6.84 -33.27 24.80
N ARG A 76 7.97 -33.99 24.74
CA ARG A 76 8.01 -35.46 24.80
C ARG A 76 7.59 -36.05 26.14
N GLN A 77 7.67 -35.30 27.23
CA GLN A 77 7.34 -35.81 28.56
C GLN A 77 5.88 -35.52 28.92
N ASN A 78 5.40 -34.31 28.63
CA ASN A 78 4.13 -33.82 29.16
C ASN A 78 3.00 -33.78 28.13
N HIS A 79 3.30 -33.95 26.84
CA HIS A 79 2.33 -33.77 25.74
C HIS A 79 2.40 -34.89 24.70
N LYS A 80 2.70 -36.12 25.12
CA LYS A 80 2.79 -37.29 24.22
C LYS A 80 1.47 -37.60 23.50
N ASP A 81 0.36 -37.29 24.16
CA ASP A 81 -1.01 -37.47 23.71
C ASP A 81 -1.41 -36.51 22.56
N LYS A 82 -0.64 -35.45 22.32
CA LYS A 82 -0.98 -34.46 21.30
C LYS A 82 -0.51 -34.91 19.92
N SER A 83 -1.39 -34.86 18.92
CA SER A 83 -1.14 -35.21 17.51
C SER A 83 0.18 -34.63 16.97
N ALA A 84 0.41 -33.32 17.15
CA ALA A 84 1.63 -32.64 16.70
C ALA A 84 2.93 -33.14 17.38
N VAL A 85 2.84 -33.70 18.59
CA VAL A 85 3.97 -34.28 19.33
C VAL A 85 4.16 -35.76 18.96
N SER A 86 3.10 -36.51 18.68
CA SER A 86 3.20 -37.86 18.10
C SER A 86 3.96 -37.80 16.78
N LEU A 87 3.57 -36.87 15.90
CA LEU A 87 4.26 -36.63 14.63
C LEU A 87 5.75 -36.27 14.81
N LEU A 88 6.07 -35.49 15.84
CA LEU A 88 7.46 -35.16 16.19
C LEU A 88 8.26 -36.42 16.58
N MET A 89 7.63 -37.38 17.28
CA MET A 89 8.24 -38.62 17.69
C MET A 89 8.41 -39.61 16.53
N GLU A 90 7.42 -39.69 15.63
CA GLU A 90 7.40 -40.56 14.46
C GLU A 90 8.36 -40.11 13.34
N SER A 91 8.59 -38.80 13.20
CA SER A 91 9.49 -38.27 12.17
C SER A 91 10.91 -38.87 12.30
N LYS A 92 11.49 -39.31 11.18
CA LYS A 92 12.84 -39.87 11.14
C LYS A 92 13.89 -38.81 10.82
N CYS A 93 13.52 -37.75 10.10
CA CYS A 93 14.44 -36.72 9.65
C CYS A 93 14.60 -35.58 10.66
N MET A 94 15.84 -35.17 10.92
CA MET A 94 16.15 -34.05 11.81
C MET A 94 15.63 -32.70 11.29
N LYS A 95 15.49 -32.53 9.96
CA LYS A 95 14.92 -31.31 9.37
C LYS A 95 13.44 -31.17 9.72
N GLU A 96 12.68 -32.26 9.61
CA GLU A 96 11.25 -32.31 9.94
C GLU A 96 11.01 -32.06 11.43
N LYS A 97 11.79 -32.71 12.31
CA LYS A 97 11.73 -32.46 13.76
C LYS A 97 11.90 -30.99 14.10
N LYS A 98 12.88 -30.33 13.48
CA LYS A 98 13.15 -28.90 13.68
C LYS A 98 11.99 -28.03 13.18
N GLU A 99 11.36 -28.39 12.06
CA GLU A 99 10.21 -27.69 11.47
C GLU A 99 8.97 -27.80 12.37
N ILE A 100 8.63 -29.01 12.85
CA ILE A 100 7.51 -29.24 13.77
C ILE A 100 7.71 -28.45 15.07
N ILE A 101 8.88 -28.55 15.70
CA ILE A 101 9.18 -27.79 16.93
C ILE A 101 9.08 -26.28 16.66
N ALA A 102 9.60 -25.79 15.53
CA ALA A 102 9.52 -24.37 15.19
C ALA A 102 8.05 -23.90 15.03
N ASN A 103 7.19 -24.71 14.44
CA ASN A 103 5.76 -24.43 14.32
C ASN A 103 5.05 -24.40 15.67
N ILE A 104 5.33 -25.37 16.56
CA ILE A 104 4.78 -25.39 17.92
C ILE A 104 5.23 -24.14 18.69
N ARG A 105 6.52 -23.76 18.59
CA ARG A 105 7.02 -22.52 19.20
C ARG A 105 6.31 -21.29 18.66
N ALA A 106 6.10 -21.20 17.35
CA ALA A 106 5.43 -20.06 16.72
C ALA A 106 3.96 -19.96 17.18
N LYS A 107 3.24 -21.09 17.21
CA LYS A 107 1.87 -21.17 17.76
C LYS A 107 1.82 -20.74 19.23
N GLY A 108 2.77 -21.19 20.05
CA GLY A 108 2.85 -20.79 21.46
C GLY A 108 3.05 -19.27 21.63
N VAL A 109 3.94 -18.67 20.85
CA VAL A 109 4.14 -17.21 20.92
C VAL A 109 2.91 -16.42 20.47
N LEU A 110 2.16 -16.93 19.48
CA LEU A 110 0.88 -16.35 19.08
C LEU A 110 -0.15 -16.36 20.21
N ILE A 111 -0.29 -17.49 20.91
CA ILE A 111 -1.21 -17.60 22.05
C ILE A 111 -0.80 -16.64 23.17
N LEU A 112 0.51 -16.56 23.48
CA LEU A 112 1.03 -15.62 24.47
C LEU A 112 0.66 -14.17 24.13
N GLN A 113 0.82 -13.77 22.87
CA GLN A 113 0.45 -12.44 22.40
C GLN A 113 -1.06 -12.20 22.56
N GLN A 114 -1.90 -13.15 22.16
CA GLN A 114 -3.36 -13.03 22.24
C GLN A 114 -3.87 -12.96 23.69
N ARG A 115 -3.23 -13.68 24.62
CA ARG A 115 -3.65 -13.75 26.03
C ARG A 115 -3.11 -12.61 26.89
N THR A 116 -1.84 -12.25 26.71
CA THR A 116 -1.12 -11.37 27.65
C THR A 116 -0.64 -10.08 27.01
N GLY A 117 -0.79 -9.93 25.68
CA GLY A 117 -0.16 -8.86 24.91
C GLY A 117 1.35 -9.03 24.74
N LYS A 118 2.03 -9.91 25.49
CA LYS A 118 3.51 -10.04 25.45
C LYS A 118 3.97 -10.87 24.25
N ILE A 119 5.15 -10.54 23.71
CA ILE A 119 5.76 -11.27 22.59
C ILE A 119 7.13 -11.83 22.96
N ILE A 120 7.49 -12.96 22.35
CA ILE A 120 8.84 -13.54 22.41
C ILE A 120 9.41 -13.56 21.00
N PRO A 121 10.24 -12.57 20.61
CA PRO A 121 10.75 -12.49 19.25
C PRO A 121 11.72 -13.65 18.93
N LYS A 122 11.75 -14.04 17.66
CA LYS A 122 12.59 -15.15 17.20
C LYS A 122 14.08 -14.81 17.32
N ARG A 123 14.44 -13.55 17.12
CA ARG A 123 15.81 -13.01 17.25
C ARG A 123 15.72 -11.81 18.19
N ASN A 124 16.43 -11.86 19.31
CA ASN A 124 16.47 -10.78 20.31
C ASN A 124 17.80 -10.04 20.16
N PRO A 125 17.85 -8.78 19.69
CA PRO A 125 19.10 -8.04 19.59
C PRO A 125 19.63 -7.54 20.95
N CYS A 126 18.76 -7.23 21.92
CA CYS A 126 19.14 -6.78 23.26
C CYS A 126 17.88 -6.76 24.17
N PRO A 127 17.97 -6.85 25.52
CA PRO A 127 16.83 -6.83 26.44
C PRO A 127 16.18 -5.45 26.70
N GLN A 128 16.42 -4.44 25.88
CA GLN A 128 15.94 -3.07 26.15
C GLN A 128 14.80 -2.71 25.20
N SER A 129 13.68 -2.28 25.83
CA SER A 129 12.34 -1.96 25.34
C SER A 129 11.68 -3.02 24.43
N ASN A 130 10.60 -3.63 24.94
CA ASN A 130 9.73 -4.54 24.19
C ASN A 130 8.42 -3.84 23.83
N ASP A 131 8.50 -2.66 23.23
CA ASP A 131 7.31 -2.03 22.68
C ASP A 131 6.79 -2.93 21.56
N LEU A 132 5.53 -3.37 21.69
CA LEU A 132 4.91 -4.31 20.76
C LEU A 132 4.90 -3.77 19.33
N ASP A 133 4.80 -2.45 19.21
CA ASP A 133 4.75 -1.73 17.94
C ASP A 133 6.04 -1.84 17.12
N ASP A 134 7.18 -2.17 17.75
CA ASP A 134 8.46 -2.38 17.09
C ASP A 134 8.59 -3.75 16.40
N TYR A 135 7.61 -4.62 16.58
CA TYR A 135 7.64 -5.98 16.09
C TYR A 135 6.51 -6.30 15.11
N SER A 136 6.85 -7.15 14.14
CA SER A 136 5.99 -7.60 13.06
C SER A 136 6.02 -9.12 12.98
N ILE A 137 4.87 -9.72 12.65
CA ILE A 137 4.71 -11.16 12.51
C ILE A 137 4.88 -11.60 11.06
N CYS A 138 5.71 -12.62 10.81
CA CYS A 138 5.77 -13.23 9.49
C CYS A 138 4.49 -14.04 9.21
N ALA A 139 3.75 -13.71 8.14
CA ALA A 139 2.55 -14.44 7.73
C ALA A 139 2.81 -15.92 7.37
N TYR A 140 4.06 -16.26 7.04
CA TYR A 140 4.47 -17.61 6.65
C TYR A 140 4.93 -18.45 7.84
N CYS A 141 5.97 -18.00 8.57
CA CYS A 141 6.52 -18.78 9.70
C CYS A 141 5.90 -18.43 11.05
N LYS A 142 4.92 -17.51 11.09
CA LYS A 142 4.15 -17.11 12.27
C LYS A 142 5.01 -16.64 13.47
N ALA A 143 6.20 -16.14 13.18
CA ALA A 143 7.15 -15.70 14.21
C ALA A 143 7.34 -14.19 14.17
N PHE A 144 7.61 -13.60 15.34
CA PHE A 144 7.84 -12.16 15.50
C PHE A 144 9.30 -11.77 15.22
N PHE A 145 9.46 -10.66 14.51
CA PHE A 145 10.73 -10.03 14.16
C PHE A 145 10.62 -8.53 14.33
N LYS A 146 11.72 -7.84 14.63
CA LYS A 146 11.75 -6.38 14.59
C LYS A 146 11.32 -5.87 13.21
N ASN A 147 10.60 -4.75 13.17
CA ASN A 147 10.11 -4.11 11.95
C ASN A 147 11.22 -3.84 10.93
N SER A 148 12.43 -3.49 11.40
CA SER A 148 13.61 -3.29 10.56
C SER A 148 14.12 -4.57 9.88
N TYR A 149 13.79 -5.75 10.41
CA TYR A 149 14.28 -7.05 9.93
C TYR A 149 13.24 -7.84 9.11
N ILE A 150 11.95 -7.52 9.22
CA ILE A 150 10.87 -8.32 8.61
C ILE A 150 11.04 -8.49 7.09
N THR A 151 11.40 -7.41 6.37
CA THR A 151 11.60 -7.44 4.91
C THR A 151 12.75 -8.38 4.52
N ARG A 152 13.86 -8.33 5.26
CA ARG A 152 15.02 -9.21 5.04
C ARG A 152 14.70 -10.66 5.39
N HIS A 153 13.87 -10.87 6.42
CA HIS A 153 13.42 -12.19 6.82
C HIS A 153 12.58 -12.86 5.73
N TYR A 154 11.57 -12.17 5.17
CA TYR A 154 10.70 -12.77 4.15
C TYR A 154 11.49 -13.35 2.97
N LYS A 155 12.53 -12.64 2.49
CA LYS A 155 13.42 -13.10 1.41
C LYS A 155 14.16 -14.42 1.74
N LYS A 156 14.38 -14.72 3.02
CA LYS A 156 15.10 -15.91 3.51
C LYS A 156 14.19 -16.89 4.25
N CYS A 157 12.89 -16.60 4.33
CA CYS A 157 11.96 -17.41 5.10
C CYS A 157 11.68 -18.70 4.33
N THR A 158 12.06 -19.84 4.91
CA THR A 158 11.91 -21.16 4.27
C THR A 158 10.47 -21.44 3.86
N GLN A 159 9.49 -21.04 4.67
CA GLN A 159 8.06 -21.19 4.36
C GLN A 159 7.58 -20.22 3.28
N SER A 160 8.17 -19.03 3.23
CA SER A 160 7.90 -18.06 2.16
C SER A 160 8.46 -18.54 0.83
N LEU A 161 9.69 -19.07 0.80
CA LEU A 161 10.33 -19.62 -0.40
C LEU A 161 9.58 -20.82 -1.00
N LYS A 162 8.86 -21.59 -0.16
CA LYS A 162 7.99 -22.70 -0.59
C LYS A 162 6.68 -22.20 -1.24
N SER A 163 6.29 -20.94 -1.04
CA SER A 163 5.05 -20.36 -1.57
C SER A 163 5.28 -19.71 -2.94
N LYS A 164 4.49 -20.13 -3.95
CA LYS A 164 4.51 -19.52 -5.29
C LYS A 164 4.14 -18.02 -5.26
N ASN A 165 3.27 -17.62 -4.33
CA ASN A 165 2.75 -16.26 -4.22
C ASN A 165 3.70 -15.30 -3.47
N ALA A 166 4.67 -15.83 -2.71
CA ALA A 166 5.51 -15.02 -1.83
C ALA A 166 6.42 -14.02 -2.56
N LYS A 167 6.81 -14.32 -3.81
CA LYS A 167 7.69 -13.44 -4.60
C LYS A 167 7.05 -12.08 -4.92
N PHE A 168 5.73 -12.02 -4.96
CA PHE A 168 4.95 -10.83 -5.39
C PHE A 168 4.27 -10.10 -4.22
N GLU A 169 4.53 -10.52 -2.98
CA GLU A 169 3.89 -9.95 -1.80
C GLU A 169 4.81 -8.99 -1.07
N ASN A 170 4.29 -7.81 -0.71
CA ASN A 170 5.00 -6.88 0.15
C ASN A 170 5.04 -7.45 1.59
N PRO A 171 6.23 -7.75 2.15
CA PRO A 171 6.37 -8.36 3.48
C PRO A 171 5.66 -7.60 4.60
N LYS A 172 5.65 -6.27 4.54
CA LYS A 172 5.01 -5.41 5.55
C LYS A 172 3.49 -5.50 5.46
N VAL A 173 2.95 -5.53 4.23
CA VAL A 173 1.50 -5.71 4.00
C VAL A 173 1.08 -7.08 4.51
N SER A 174 1.75 -8.16 4.07
CA SER A 174 1.39 -9.52 4.48
C SER A 174 1.52 -9.71 6.00
N SER A 175 2.55 -9.12 6.63
CA SER A 175 2.71 -9.13 8.09
C SER A 175 1.53 -8.47 8.81
N PHE A 176 1.17 -7.26 8.38
CA PHE A 176 0.08 -6.51 9.00
C PHE A 176 -1.28 -7.19 8.79
N LEU A 177 -1.56 -7.69 7.59
CA LEU A 177 -2.79 -8.43 7.33
C LEU A 177 -2.90 -9.66 8.24
N PHE A 178 -1.80 -10.35 8.50
CA PHE A 178 -1.79 -11.50 9.40
C PHE A 178 -2.05 -11.14 10.87
N SER A 179 -1.70 -9.92 11.31
CA SER A 179 -1.98 -9.47 12.68
C SER A 179 -3.44 -9.07 12.93
N LEU A 180 -4.25 -8.91 11.88
CA LEU A 180 -5.69 -8.62 12.00
C LEU A 180 -6.47 -9.87 12.42
N ASN A 181 -7.71 -9.71 12.90
CA ASN A 181 -8.53 -10.88 13.24
C ASN A 181 -8.90 -11.72 11.99
N SER A 182 -9.25 -12.99 12.20
CA SER A 182 -9.51 -13.94 11.11
C SER A 182 -10.67 -13.53 10.21
N SER A 183 -11.77 -13.00 10.77
CA SER A 183 -12.93 -12.58 9.98
C SER A 183 -12.61 -11.40 9.08
N TYR A 184 -11.88 -10.39 9.57
CA TYR A 184 -11.46 -9.24 8.77
C TYR A 184 -10.44 -9.67 7.70
N GLN A 185 -9.51 -10.56 8.03
CA GLN A 185 -8.60 -11.14 7.03
C GLN A 185 -9.35 -11.80 5.86
N MET A 186 -10.42 -12.54 6.14
CA MET A 186 -11.26 -13.14 5.10
C MET A 186 -11.96 -12.07 4.25
N TYR A 187 -12.51 -11.03 4.88
CA TYR A 187 -13.11 -9.91 4.17
C TYR A 187 -12.11 -9.19 3.25
N LEU A 188 -10.87 -8.96 3.70
CA LEU A 188 -9.85 -8.32 2.88
C LEU A 188 -9.45 -9.17 1.65
N LYS A 189 -9.51 -10.50 1.78
CA LYS A 189 -9.17 -11.45 0.72
C LYS A 189 -10.33 -11.78 -0.22
N SER A 190 -11.58 -11.50 0.16
CA SER A 190 -12.77 -11.90 -0.60
C SER A 190 -12.91 -11.21 -1.96
N ASN A 191 -12.31 -10.03 -2.14
CA ASN A 191 -12.44 -9.25 -3.36
C ASN A 191 -11.07 -9.00 -4.03
N PRO A 192 -10.87 -9.40 -5.30
CA PRO A 192 -9.60 -9.17 -6.02
C PRO A 192 -9.21 -7.70 -6.14
N LEU A 193 -10.17 -6.78 -6.35
CA LEU A 193 -9.91 -5.35 -6.43
C LEU A 193 -9.39 -4.81 -5.09
N ARG A 194 -10.00 -5.26 -3.98
CA ARG A 194 -9.56 -4.93 -2.62
C ARG A 194 -8.14 -5.42 -2.36
N LYS A 195 -7.84 -6.66 -2.73
CA LYS A 195 -6.49 -7.23 -2.63
C LYS A 195 -5.48 -6.41 -3.43
N ASN A 196 -5.82 -5.99 -4.65
CA ASN A 196 -4.94 -5.18 -5.49
C ASN A 196 -4.73 -3.76 -4.96
N LEU A 197 -5.76 -3.15 -4.37
CA LEU A 197 -5.68 -1.84 -3.71
C LEU A 197 -4.72 -1.88 -2.51
N ILE A 198 -4.92 -2.85 -1.61
CA ILE A 198 -4.15 -3.03 -0.38
C ILE A 198 -2.68 -3.34 -0.68
N LYS A 199 -2.42 -4.23 -1.65
CA LYS A 199 -1.06 -4.60 -2.06
C LYS A 199 -0.19 -3.40 -2.42
N LYS A 200 -0.79 -2.35 -2.98
CA LYS A 200 -0.07 -1.16 -3.44
C LYS A 200 -0.14 0.01 -2.44
N LEU A 201 -0.66 -0.19 -1.23
CA LEU A 201 -0.69 0.83 -0.18
C LEU A 201 0.64 0.85 0.59
N ARG A 202 1.12 2.05 0.93
CA ARG A 202 2.29 2.21 1.79
C ARG A 202 1.93 1.83 3.22
N MET A 203 2.73 0.95 3.83
CA MET A 203 2.52 0.42 5.18
C MET A 203 3.27 1.24 6.25
N ASP A 204 2.88 2.49 6.39
CA ASP A 204 3.15 3.33 7.57
C ASP A 204 1.88 3.39 8.46
N ASP A 205 1.90 4.13 9.55
CA ASP A 205 0.79 4.15 10.51
C ASP A 205 -0.50 4.71 9.90
N ILE A 206 -0.39 5.62 8.93
CA ILE A 206 -1.51 6.09 8.11
C ILE A 206 -2.08 4.93 7.28
N GLY A 207 -1.22 4.16 6.60
CA GLY A 207 -1.65 3.01 5.81
C GLY A 207 -2.28 1.90 6.65
N LYS A 208 -1.71 1.60 7.82
CA LYS A 208 -2.27 0.65 8.78
C LYS A 208 -3.66 1.09 9.23
N THR A 209 -3.79 2.36 9.66
CA THR A 209 -5.08 2.95 10.07
C THR A 209 -6.11 2.88 8.94
N ALA A 210 -5.71 3.22 7.71
CA ALA A 210 -6.59 3.17 6.55
C ALA A 210 -7.08 1.75 6.19
N ILE A 211 -6.25 0.72 6.42
CA ILE A 211 -6.63 -0.69 6.16
C ILE A 211 -7.45 -1.25 7.31
N SER A 212 -7.20 -0.86 8.55
CA SER A 212 -7.95 -1.36 9.72
C SER A 212 -9.38 -0.85 9.76
N ASP A 213 -9.65 0.33 9.19
CA ASP A 213 -10.96 0.95 9.23
C ASP A 213 -11.88 0.43 8.10
N PRO A 214 -13.02 -0.21 8.45
CA PRO A 214 -13.98 -0.73 7.47
C PRO A 214 -14.51 0.30 6.46
N ILE A 215 -14.78 1.52 6.92
CA ILE A 215 -15.43 2.57 6.12
C ILE A 215 -14.43 3.24 5.21
N ILE A 216 -13.23 3.55 5.71
CA ILE A 216 -12.15 4.11 4.89
C ILE A 216 -11.81 3.14 3.76
N LEU A 217 -11.74 1.84 4.08
CA LEU A 217 -11.49 0.81 3.08
C LEU A 217 -12.61 0.74 2.04
N GLU A 218 -13.88 0.76 2.46
CA GLU A 218 -15.02 0.75 1.54
C GLU A 218 -15.08 2.04 0.69
N TYR A 219 -14.64 3.19 1.23
CA TYR A 219 -14.49 4.44 0.45
C TYR A 219 -13.50 4.27 -0.69
N GLY A 220 -12.34 3.67 -0.41
CA GLY A 220 -11.37 3.31 -1.44
C GLY A 220 -11.95 2.37 -2.50
N MET A 221 -12.75 1.38 -2.07
CA MET A 221 -13.40 0.42 -2.97
C MET A 221 -14.41 1.07 -3.92
N ARG A 222 -15.28 1.94 -3.41
CA ARG A 222 -16.28 2.66 -4.25
C ARG A 222 -15.62 3.56 -5.29
N LEU A 223 -14.48 4.18 -4.95
CA LEU A 223 -13.69 4.98 -5.91
C LEU A 223 -13.12 4.14 -7.06
N LEU A 224 -12.93 2.83 -6.85
CA LEU A 224 -12.50 1.90 -7.91
C LEU A 224 -13.68 1.35 -8.70
N GLN A 225 -14.79 1.01 -8.05
CA GLN A 225 -15.98 0.45 -8.71
C GLN A 225 -16.60 1.43 -9.70
N THR A 226 -16.52 2.73 -9.41
CA THR A 226 -17.02 3.81 -10.29
C THR A 226 -16.12 4.06 -11.51
N ALA A 227 -15.01 3.34 -11.64
CA ALA A 227 -14.04 3.55 -12.71
C ALA A 227 -14.11 2.47 -13.79
N LYS A 228 -14.27 2.86 -15.05
CA LYS A 228 -14.08 1.96 -16.21
C LYS A 228 -12.70 1.31 -16.21
N ASN A 229 -11.69 2.05 -15.73
CA ASN A 229 -10.29 1.65 -15.74
C ASN A 229 -9.73 1.64 -14.31
N VAL A 230 -9.96 0.55 -13.59
CA VAL A 230 -9.60 0.37 -12.16
C VAL A 230 -8.13 0.75 -11.90
N ASN A 231 -7.21 0.24 -12.71
CA ASN A 231 -5.77 0.46 -12.52
C ASN A 231 -5.38 1.94 -12.54
N LYS A 232 -6.08 2.78 -13.34
CA LYS A 232 -5.84 4.24 -13.40
C LYS A 232 -6.31 4.95 -12.12
N ARG A 233 -7.25 4.35 -11.38
CA ARG A 233 -7.89 4.92 -10.20
C ARG A 233 -7.31 4.44 -8.87
N ILE A 234 -6.50 3.38 -8.86
CA ILE A 234 -5.79 2.91 -7.65
C ILE A 234 -4.99 4.04 -6.97
N PRO A 235 -4.18 4.86 -7.66
CA PRO A 235 -3.43 5.93 -6.98
C PRO A 235 -4.33 6.93 -6.26
N LEU A 236 -5.45 7.31 -6.89
CA LEU A 236 -6.44 8.20 -6.29
C LEU A 236 -7.09 7.57 -5.06
N ALA A 237 -7.55 6.32 -5.18
CA ALA A 237 -8.21 5.60 -4.08
C ALA A 237 -7.28 5.50 -2.86
N ARG A 238 -6.01 5.13 -3.06
CA ARG A 238 -5.00 5.10 -1.99
C ARG A 238 -4.79 6.46 -1.34
N ASN A 239 -4.65 7.52 -2.13
CA ASN A 239 -4.44 8.86 -1.59
C ASN A 239 -5.65 9.32 -0.75
N LYS A 240 -6.86 9.06 -1.24
CA LYS A 240 -8.11 9.36 -0.55
C LYS A 240 -8.28 8.57 0.74
N MET A 241 -7.97 7.27 0.74
CA MET A 241 -7.95 6.47 1.97
C MET A 241 -6.96 7.03 3.00
N ARG A 242 -5.75 7.41 2.56
CA ARG A 242 -4.73 7.99 3.42
C ARG A 242 -5.10 9.37 3.95
N GLU A 243 -5.81 10.18 3.17
CA GLU A 243 -6.42 11.44 3.63
C GLU A 243 -7.38 11.20 4.78
N CYS A 244 -8.31 10.24 4.65
CA CYS A 244 -9.25 9.90 5.73
C CYS A 244 -8.53 9.37 6.97
N ALA A 245 -7.51 8.51 6.80
CA ALA A 245 -6.73 8.00 7.92
C ALA A 245 -5.91 9.08 8.63
N ARG A 246 -5.37 10.07 7.90
CA ARG A 246 -4.72 11.23 8.53
C ARG A 246 -5.69 12.03 9.39
N LEU A 247 -6.90 12.26 8.88
CA LEU A 247 -7.95 12.93 9.65
C LEU A 247 -8.27 12.16 10.94
N LEU A 248 -8.44 10.83 10.84
CA LEU A 248 -8.72 9.99 12.00
C LEU A 248 -7.57 9.98 13.03
N ILE A 249 -6.31 10.04 12.58
CA ILE A 249 -5.16 10.12 13.49
C ILE A 249 -5.11 11.49 14.17
N GLU A 250 -5.31 12.58 13.41
CA GLU A 250 -5.17 13.95 13.92
C GLU A 250 -6.27 14.31 14.93
N ILE A 251 -7.49 13.81 14.75
CA ILE A 251 -8.61 14.15 15.65
C ILE A 251 -8.56 13.42 16.99
N LYS A 252 -7.93 12.23 17.04
CA LYS A 252 -7.85 11.38 18.25
C LYS A 252 -7.34 12.11 19.49
N PRO A 253 -6.23 12.87 19.45
CA PRO A 253 -5.74 13.59 20.62
C PRO A 253 -6.57 14.83 20.98
N LEU A 254 -7.45 15.31 20.09
CA LEU A 254 -8.26 16.52 20.33
C LEU A 254 -9.57 16.23 21.03
N LEU A 255 -10.09 15.01 20.90
CA LEU A 255 -11.41 14.66 21.42
C LEU A 255 -11.39 14.52 22.95
N PRO A 256 -12.49 14.88 23.63
CA PRO A 256 -12.62 14.76 25.09
C PRO A 256 -12.92 13.33 25.54
N ILE A 257 -12.31 12.34 24.88
CA ILE A 257 -12.42 10.90 25.20
C ILE A 257 -11.04 10.24 25.02
N PRO A 258 -10.75 9.15 25.75
CA PRO A 258 -9.49 8.43 25.60
C PRO A 258 -9.25 7.98 24.16
N SER A 259 -8.06 8.26 23.61
CA SER A 259 -7.75 7.92 22.21
C SER A 259 -7.84 6.41 21.90
N ASN A 260 -7.76 5.55 22.92
CA ASN A 260 -7.92 4.10 22.81
C ASN A 260 -9.38 3.67 22.55
N ASP A 261 -10.35 4.52 22.89
CA ASP A 261 -11.77 4.25 22.65
C ASP A 261 -12.16 4.57 21.20
N ILE A 262 -11.35 5.37 20.50
CA ILE A 262 -11.55 5.73 19.10
C ILE A 262 -10.87 4.68 18.23
N LYS A 263 -11.65 3.72 17.74
CA LYS A 263 -11.14 2.60 16.93
C LYS A 263 -11.33 2.86 15.45
N THR A 264 -12.45 3.45 15.07
CA THR A 264 -12.88 3.64 13.68
C THR A 264 -13.34 5.07 13.43
N ILE A 265 -13.53 5.40 12.16
CA ILE A 265 -14.03 6.69 11.72
C ILE A 265 -15.50 6.89 12.10
N ILE A 266 -16.27 5.83 12.35
CA ILE A 266 -17.65 5.95 12.87
C ILE A 266 -17.64 6.66 14.22
N ASP A 267 -16.65 6.36 15.06
CA ASP A 267 -16.58 6.85 16.43
C ASP A 267 -16.42 8.38 16.48
N ILE A 268 -15.83 8.97 15.43
CA ILE A 268 -15.63 10.42 15.28
C ILE A 268 -16.74 11.12 14.48
N LEU A 269 -17.57 10.38 13.73
CA LEU A 269 -18.64 10.95 12.90
C LEU A 269 -19.90 11.24 13.72
N LYS A 270 -19.76 12.11 14.72
CA LYS A 270 -20.86 12.58 15.58
C LYS A 270 -21.05 14.10 15.44
N PRO A 271 -22.30 14.61 15.50
CA PRO A 271 -22.58 16.05 15.49
C PRO A 271 -21.81 16.84 16.55
N GLU A 272 -21.68 16.27 17.76
CA GLU A 272 -20.95 16.84 18.90
C GLU A 272 -19.47 17.10 18.61
N TYR A 273 -18.90 16.41 17.63
CA TYR A 273 -17.46 16.47 17.31
C TYR A 273 -17.15 17.35 16.09
N ILE A 274 -18.13 18.10 15.57
CA ILE A 274 -17.96 18.91 14.36
C ILE A 274 -16.83 19.94 14.47
N ASP A 275 -16.70 20.61 15.61
CA ASP A 275 -15.66 21.62 15.80
C ASP A 275 -14.26 20.99 15.84
N TYR A 276 -14.13 19.82 16.48
CA TYR A 276 -12.89 19.03 16.47
C TYR A 276 -12.56 18.52 15.07
N LEU A 277 -13.56 18.12 14.27
CA LEU A 277 -13.36 17.76 12.86
C LEU A 277 -12.83 18.95 12.06
N VAL A 278 -13.43 20.14 12.22
CA VAL A 278 -12.99 21.39 11.57
C VAL A 278 -11.55 21.73 11.98
N GLN A 279 -11.24 21.67 13.28
CA GLN A 279 -9.90 21.91 13.82
C GLN A 279 -8.87 20.93 13.27
N SER A 280 -9.19 19.63 13.25
CA SER A 280 -8.30 18.58 12.71
C SER A 280 -8.02 18.81 11.23
N VAL A 281 -9.03 19.22 10.45
CA VAL A 281 -8.85 19.54 9.04
C VAL A 281 -7.95 20.76 8.85
N LYS A 282 -8.09 21.80 9.69
CA LYS A 282 -7.18 22.96 9.71
C LYS A 282 -5.73 22.53 10.01
N GLN A 283 -5.51 21.63 10.97
CA GLN A 283 -4.18 21.10 11.30
C GLN A 283 -3.59 20.29 10.13
N VAL A 284 -4.31 19.31 9.58
CA VAL A 284 -3.83 18.51 8.45
C VAL A 284 -3.55 19.36 7.20
N SER A 285 -4.37 20.38 6.95
CA SER A 285 -4.18 21.33 5.84
C SER A 285 -3.14 22.42 6.11
N LYS A 286 -2.52 22.43 7.30
CA LYS A 286 -1.54 23.44 7.75
C LYS A 286 -2.08 24.86 7.61
N TYR A 287 -3.25 25.10 8.21
CA TYR A 287 -3.86 26.43 8.27
C TYR A 287 -3.07 27.36 9.21
N SER A 288 -2.74 28.56 8.72
CA SER A 288 -2.14 29.63 9.50
C SER A 288 -3.19 30.70 9.80
N GLU A 289 -3.46 30.95 11.07
CA GLU A 289 -4.43 31.98 11.48
C GLU A 289 -3.93 33.40 11.12
N ASN A 290 -2.62 33.64 11.25
CA ASN A 290 -1.99 34.93 10.96
C ASN A 290 -2.14 35.32 9.49
N GLU A 291 -1.91 34.37 8.58
CA GLU A 291 -1.98 34.61 7.13
C GLU A 291 -3.37 34.30 6.54
N ARG A 292 -4.27 33.70 7.34
CA ARG A 292 -5.55 33.13 6.88
C ARG A 292 -5.37 32.28 5.62
N SER A 293 -4.32 31.46 5.61
CA SER A 293 -3.85 30.70 4.44
C SER A 293 -3.61 29.23 4.80
N PHE A 294 -3.72 28.33 3.82
CA PHE A 294 -3.55 26.89 4.02
C PHE A 294 -2.33 26.35 3.27
N GLY A 295 -1.47 25.58 3.93
CA GLY A 295 -0.42 24.83 3.22
C GLY A 295 -0.99 23.88 2.15
N ALA A 296 -2.15 23.27 2.41
CA ALA A 296 -2.87 22.40 1.48
C ALA A 296 -4.35 22.78 1.33
N ALA A 297 -4.62 23.95 0.73
CA ALA A 297 -5.96 24.48 0.54
C ALA A 297 -6.94 23.54 -0.19
N SER A 298 -6.45 22.74 -1.14
CA SER A 298 -7.28 21.77 -1.89
C SER A 298 -7.81 20.64 -0.99
N TYR A 299 -7.03 20.20 -0.01
CA TYR A 299 -7.45 19.19 0.95
C TYR A 299 -8.61 19.74 1.80
N ALA A 300 -8.41 20.92 2.40
CA ALA A 300 -9.41 21.61 3.23
C ALA A 300 -10.74 21.84 2.48
N LEU A 301 -10.66 22.26 1.22
CA LEU A 301 -11.83 22.49 0.36
C LEU A 301 -12.62 21.20 0.10
N HIS A 302 -11.95 20.10 -0.22
CA HIS A 302 -12.61 18.85 -0.60
C HIS A 302 -13.04 17.98 0.57
N GLN A 303 -12.54 18.26 1.78
CA GLN A 303 -12.77 17.38 2.93
C GLN A 303 -14.23 17.32 3.37
N GLY A 304 -15.01 18.39 3.21
CA GLY A 304 -16.45 18.36 3.50
C GLY A 304 -17.20 17.33 2.65
N LYS A 305 -16.85 17.23 1.35
CA LYS A 305 -17.39 16.18 0.48
C LYS A 305 -16.93 14.79 0.91
N THR A 306 -15.64 14.63 1.23
CA THR A 306 -15.10 13.34 1.67
C THR A 306 -15.75 12.87 2.97
N ILE A 307 -16.01 13.75 3.94
CA ILE A 307 -16.76 13.42 5.17
C ILE A 307 -18.18 12.96 4.83
N LYS A 308 -18.87 13.66 3.91
CA LYS A 308 -20.19 13.25 3.44
C LYS A 308 -20.18 11.85 2.81
N ASP A 309 -19.23 11.59 1.91
CA ASP A 309 -19.07 10.28 1.27
C ASP A 309 -18.86 9.17 2.33
N LEU A 310 -18.08 9.44 3.39
CA LEU A 310 -17.85 8.50 4.49
C LEU A 310 -19.11 8.26 5.31
N ILE A 311 -19.91 9.30 5.59
CA ILE A 311 -21.20 9.19 6.26
C ILE A 311 -22.15 8.32 5.44
N ASP A 312 -22.25 8.54 4.13
CA ASP A 312 -23.13 7.77 3.25
C ASP A 312 -22.72 6.28 3.19
N ILE A 313 -21.41 6.00 3.24
CA ILE A 313 -20.89 4.63 3.38
C ILE A 313 -21.28 4.03 4.73
N ALA A 314 -21.09 4.77 5.82
CA ALA A 314 -21.45 4.33 7.17
C ALA A 314 -22.93 3.95 7.24
N VAL A 315 -23.80 4.84 6.77
CA VAL A 315 -25.27 4.66 6.72
C VAL A 315 -25.61 3.41 5.90
N TYR A 316 -25.02 3.24 4.72
CA TYR A 316 -25.26 2.07 3.88
C TYR A 316 -24.87 0.76 4.58
N LEU A 317 -23.66 0.68 5.15
CA LEU A 317 -23.15 -0.55 5.77
C LEU A 317 -23.92 -0.92 7.05
N LEU A 318 -24.27 0.08 7.87
CA LEU A 318 -25.10 -0.10 9.06
C LEU A 318 -26.51 -0.57 8.70
N SER A 319 -27.13 0.04 7.68
CA SER A 319 -28.49 -0.32 7.24
C SER A 319 -28.56 -1.75 6.71
N LYS A 320 -27.51 -2.20 6.03
CA LYS A 320 -27.38 -3.59 5.54
C LYS A 320 -27.01 -4.58 6.64
N LYS A 321 -26.63 -4.12 7.84
CA LYS A 321 -26.05 -4.93 8.92
C LYS A 321 -24.85 -5.73 8.42
N ASP A 322 -23.96 -5.07 7.67
CA ASP A 322 -22.80 -5.73 7.07
C ASP A 322 -21.88 -6.32 8.16
N PRO A 323 -21.45 -7.59 8.05
CA PRO A 323 -20.67 -8.28 9.09
C PRO A 323 -19.30 -7.65 9.36
N ILE A 324 -18.83 -6.72 8.52
CA ILE A 324 -17.60 -5.97 8.77
C ILE A 324 -17.76 -4.91 9.87
N ILE A 325 -18.99 -4.46 10.11
CA ILE A 325 -19.28 -3.49 11.16
C ILE A 325 -19.25 -4.20 12.51
N SER A 326 -18.69 -3.54 13.52
CA SER A 326 -18.59 -4.11 14.87
C SER A 326 -19.98 -4.42 15.43
N GLN A 327 -20.10 -5.50 16.22
CA GLN A 327 -21.37 -5.85 16.86
C GLN A 327 -21.89 -4.74 17.78
N ASP A 328 -21.00 -4.00 18.44
CA ASP A 328 -21.36 -2.88 19.31
C ASP A 328 -21.99 -1.73 18.50
N SER A 329 -21.40 -1.40 17.34
CA SER A 329 -21.98 -0.42 16.41
C SER A 329 -23.32 -0.88 15.83
N LEU A 330 -23.52 -2.19 15.62
CA LEU A 330 -24.80 -2.74 15.15
C LEU A 330 -25.89 -2.70 16.22
N LYS A 331 -25.55 -2.88 17.50
CA LYS A 331 -26.52 -2.76 18.61
C LYS A 331 -27.04 -1.33 18.75
N ASN A 332 -26.16 -0.36 18.63
CA ASN A 332 -26.51 1.07 18.73
C ASN A 332 -26.83 1.71 17.36
N SER A 333 -27.24 0.90 16.37
CA SER A 333 -27.34 1.37 14.98
C SER A 333 -28.35 2.51 14.81
N SER A 334 -29.45 2.53 15.56
CA SER A 334 -30.47 3.58 15.45
C SER A 334 -29.94 4.96 15.82
N GLU A 335 -29.27 5.06 16.97
CA GLU A 335 -28.64 6.29 17.46
C GLU A 335 -27.50 6.73 16.53
N ILE A 336 -26.64 5.80 16.11
CA ILE A 336 -25.54 6.10 15.19
C ILE A 336 -26.09 6.64 13.86
N LEU A 337 -27.13 6.03 13.30
CA LEU A 337 -27.77 6.50 12.06
C LEU A 337 -28.38 7.90 12.23
N GLN A 338 -28.99 8.21 13.38
CA GLN A 338 -29.50 9.55 13.66
C GLN A 338 -28.37 10.59 13.73
N ASN A 339 -27.27 10.26 14.41
CA ASN A 339 -26.07 11.11 14.51
C ASN A 339 -25.45 11.36 13.14
N LEU A 340 -25.28 10.32 12.33
CA LEU A 340 -24.75 10.40 10.97
C LEU A 340 -25.61 11.29 10.06
N ASN A 341 -26.93 11.12 10.07
CA ASN A 341 -27.85 11.93 9.28
C ASN A 341 -27.85 13.40 9.71
N THR A 342 -27.75 13.65 11.02
CA THR A 342 -27.67 15.01 11.58
C THR A 342 -26.36 15.66 11.18
N LEU A 343 -25.23 14.97 11.34
CA LEU A 343 -23.91 15.45 10.95
C LEU A 343 -23.84 15.75 9.44
N SER A 344 -24.40 14.89 8.59
CA SER A 344 -24.43 15.09 7.13
C SER A 344 -25.09 16.42 6.75
N LYS A 345 -26.21 16.75 7.41
CA LYS A 345 -26.92 18.03 7.22
C LYS A 345 -26.10 19.23 7.71
N ILE A 346 -25.40 19.10 8.84
CA ILE A 346 -24.55 20.16 9.39
C ILE A 346 -23.38 20.43 8.43
N VAL A 347 -22.68 19.38 7.99
CA VAL A 347 -21.54 19.49 7.06
C VAL A 347 -21.99 20.14 5.75
N GLU A 348 -23.12 19.72 5.19
CA GLU A 348 -23.66 20.33 3.96
C GLU A 348 -23.92 21.83 4.07
N LYS A 349 -24.53 22.27 5.18
CA LYS A 349 -24.93 23.67 5.36
C LYS A 349 -23.78 24.58 5.81
N ASN A 350 -22.86 24.06 6.62
CA ASN A 350 -21.89 24.90 7.33
C ASN A 350 -20.46 24.78 6.83
N TRP A 351 -20.06 23.69 6.13
CA TRP A 351 -18.67 23.48 5.73
C TRP A 351 -18.08 24.63 4.91
N ALA A 352 -18.89 25.21 4.02
CA ALA A 352 -18.48 26.34 3.21
C ALA A 352 -18.13 27.59 4.05
N ARG A 353 -18.80 27.79 5.19
CA ARG A 353 -18.56 28.93 6.09
C ARG A 353 -17.33 28.69 6.96
N GLU A 354 -17.18 27.47 7.49
CA GLU A 354 -16.08 27.12 8.40
C GLU A 354 -14.71 27.13 7.73
N ILE A 355 -14.60 26.48 6.57
CA ILE A 355 -13.30 26.24 5.92
C ILE A 355 -13.38 26.46 4.41
N GLY A 356 -14.45 25.96 3.75
CA GLY A 356 -14.50 25.81 2.30
C GLY A 356 -14.30 27.13 1.52
N SER A 357 -14.92 28.22 1.97
CA SER A 357 -14.82 29.52 1.27
C SER A 357 -13.42 30.13 1.36
N ILE A 358 -12.78 30.05 2.54
CA ILE A 358 -11.42 30.56 2.74
C ILE A 358 -10.43 29.71 1.94
N ALA A 359 -10.57 28.38 2.01
CA ALA A 359 -9.73 27.46 1.25
C ALA A 359 -9.83 27.67 -0.27
N LEU A 360 -11.03 27.90 -0.80
CA LEU A 360 -11.22 28.20 -2.22
C LEU A 360 -10.55 29.52 -2.64
N LYS A 361 -10.72 30.58 -1.84
CA LYS A 361 -10.10 31.89 -2.11
C LYS A 361 -8.58 31.80 -2.08
N ASP A 362 -8.02 31.19 -1.03
CA ASP A 362 -6.56 30.99 -0.90
C ASP A 362 -6.00 30.17 -2.07
N LEU A 363 -6.68 29.09 -2.47
CA LEU A 363 -6.30 28.28 -3.62
C LEU A 363 -6.30 29.08 -4.93
N ASN A 364 -7.29 29.95 -5.14
CA ASN A 364 -7.35 30.80 -6.34
C ASN A 364 -6.27 31.89 -6.32
N VAL A 365 -5.99 32.50 -5.17
CA VAL A 365 -4.91 33.48 -5.01
C VAL A 365 -3.55 32.83 -5.31
N LYS A 366 -3.28 31.66 -4.74
CA LYS A 366 -2.05 30.90 -5.00
C LYS A 366 -1.91 30.52 -6.47
N LYS A 367 -2.99 30.09 -7.12
CA LYS A 367 -3.01 29.82 -8.57
C LYS A 367 -2.69 31.06 -9.39
N SER A 368 -3.31 32.20 -9.07
CA SER A 368 -3.10 33.46 -9.79
C SER A 368 -1.65 33.95 -9.65
N ARG A 369 -1.11 33.99 -8.43
CA ARG A 369 0.29 34.38 -8.17
C ARG A 369 1.31 33.46 -8.87
N ASN A 370 1.02 32.16 -8.96
CA ASN A 370 1.88 31.19 -9.64
C ASN A 370 1.70 31.20 -11.16
N HIS A 371 0.55 31.63 -11.69
CA HIS A 371 0.31 31.70 -13.13
C HIS A 371 1.27 32.67 -13.81
N ASN A 372 1.57 33.80 -13.16
CA ASN A 372 2.47 34.83 -13.68
C ASN A 372 3.97 34.43 -13.62
N LYS A 373 4.30 33.31 -12.98
CA LYS A 373 5.68 32.80 -12.83
C LYS A 373 5.98 31.57 -13.68
N LYS A 374 5.05 31.10 -14.52
CA LYS A 374 5.34 29.98 -15.42
C LYS A 374 6.29 30.47 -16.52
N LEU A 375 7.59 30.34 -16.27
CA LEU A 375 8.61 30.48 -17.29
C LEU A 375 8.29 29.46 -18.38
N LEU A 376 7.81 29.93 -19.53
CA LEU A 376 7.61 29.05 -20.66
C LEU A 376 8.99 28.70 -21.24
N PRO A 377 9.26 27.43 -21.54
CA PRO A 377 10.52 27.05 -22.17
C PRO A 377 10.65 27.75 -23.52
N LEU A 378 11.85 28.22 -23.84
CA LEU A 378 12.13 28.82 -25.14
C LEU A 378 11.98 27.74 -26.23
N THR A 379 11.53 28.15 -27.42
CA THR A 379 11.42 27.23 -28.56
C THR A 379 12.74 26.51 -28.84
N GLN A 380 13.87 27.20 -28.67
CA GLN A 380 15.21 26.63 -28.82
C GLN A 380 15.47 25.48 -27.85
N ASP A 381 15.04 25.60 -26.59
CA ASP A 381 15.23 24.54 -25.59
C ASP A 381 14.33 23.35 -25.85
N ILE A 382 13.11 23.59 -26.31
CA ILE A 382 12.19 22.52 -26.76
C ILE A 382 12.80 21.77 -27.94
N MET A 383 13.41 22.47 -28.90
CA MET A 383 14.07 21.86 -30.05
C MET A 383 15.30 21.05 -29.63
N LYS A 384 16.14 21.58 -28.73
CA LYS A 384 17.28 20.85 -28.16
C LYS A 384 16.84 19.58 -27.45
N LEU A 385 15.79 19.64 -26.63
CA LEU A 385 15.23 18.47 -25.96
C LEU A 385 14.73 17.43 -26.97
N ARG A 386 13.97 17.87 -27.99
CA ARG A 386 13.49 16.96 -29.05
C ARG A 386 14.67 16.27 -29.75
N GLN A 387 15.68 17.04 -30.14
CA GLN A 387 16.85 16.53 -30.85
C GLN A 387 17.61 15.50 -29.98
N HIS A 388 17.85 15.83 -28.72
CA HIS A 388 18.48 14.92 -27.76
C HIS A 388 17.69 13.61 -27.61
N CYS A 389 16.35 13.69 -27.52
CA CYS A 389 15.50 12.49 -27.42
C CYS A 389 15.57 11.63 -28.68
N LEU A 390 15.59 12.24 -29.86
CA LEU A 390 15.73 11.52 -31.13
C LEU A 390 17.09 10.81 -31.24
N GLU A 391 18.18 11.49 -30.89
CA GLU A 391 19.52 10.91 -30.89
C GLU A 391 19.63 9.76 -29.89
N LYS A 392 19.13 9.96 -28.66
CA LYS A 392 19.11 8.94 -27.62
C LYS A 392 18.27 7.72 -28.02
N GLY A 393 17.12 7.93 -28.66
CA GLY A 393 16.29 6.86 -29.21
C GLY A 393 17.00 6.06 -30.30
N LYS A 394 17.64 6.73 -31.26
CA LYS A 394 18.44 6.08 -32.32
C LYS A 394 19.59 5.26 -31.75
N ASN A 395 20.34 5.81 -30.79
CA ASN A 395 21.43 5.10 -30.11
C ASN A 395 20.93 3.88 -29.35
N SER A 396 19.78 4.00 -28.68
CA SER A 396 19.15 2.87 -27.97
C SER A 396 18.77 1.74 -28.93
N ILE A 397 18.20 2.07 -30.10
CA ILE A 397 17.90 1.08 -31.15
C ILE A 397 19.17 0.39 -31.66
N LEU A 398 20.25 1.14 -31.89
CA LEU A 398 21.53 0.55 -32.32
C LEU A 398 22.08 -0.41 -31.26
N ALA A 399 22.04 -0.03 -29.98
CA ALA A 399 22.47 -0.88 -28.89
C ALA A 399 21.60 -2.15 -28.75
N LEU A 400 20.28 -2.01 -28.87
CA LEU A 400 19.32 -3.14 -28.83
C LEU A 400 19.47 -4.10 -30.01
N LYS A 401 19.90 -3.60 -31.18
CA LYS A 401 20.26 -4.44 -32.33
C LYS A 401 21.57 -5.20 -32.12
N ALA A 402 22.50 -4.65 -31.35
CA ALA A 402 23.79 -5.27 -31.06
C ALA A 402 23.73 -6.32 -29.93
N GLY A 403 22.71 -6.26 -29.07
CA GLY A 403 22.50 -7.22 -27.99
C GLY A 403 21.26 -6.92 -27.16
N VAL A 404 20.94 -7.82 -26.23
CA VAL A 404 19.77 -7.69 -25.35
C VAL A 404 20.14 -6.85 -24.12
N ASP A 405 19.65 -5.61 -24.06
CA ASP A 405 19.78 -4.75 -22.87
C ASP A 405 18.43 -4.13 -22.47
N LYS A 406 17.88 -4.58 -21.34
CA LYS A 406 16.60 -4.09 -20.79
C LYS A 406 16.63 -2.60 -20.50
N ASN A 407 17.76 -2.04 -20.10
CA ASN A 407 17.87 -0.62 -19.79
C ASN A 407 17.74 0.24 -21.06
N GLN A 408 18.34 -0.19 -22.18
CA GLN A 408 18.18 0.52 -23.46
C GLN A 408 16.75 0.46 -23.97
N TYR A 409 16.06 -0.67 -23.74
CA TYR A 409 14.64 -0.79 -24.08
C TYR A 409 13.78 0.19 -23.28
N LEU A 410 14.03 0.33 -21.97
CA LEU A 410 13.36 1.32 -21.13
C LEU A 410 13.66 2.76 -21.56
N ILE A 411 14.92 3.07 -21.89
CA ILE A 411 15.30 4.39 -22.40
C ILE A 411 14.55 4.70 -23.69
N LEU A 412 14.49 3.75 -24.64
CA LEU A 412 13.77 3.91 -25.90
C LEU A 412 12.27 4.18 -25.66
N LEU A 413 11.67 3.47 -24.71
CA LEU A 413 10.27 3.67 -24.30
C LEU A 413 10.04 5.08 -23.74
N GLU A 414 10.89 5.52 -22.81
CA GLU A 414 10.79 6.84 -22.18
C GLU A 414 10.93 7.99 -23.18
N VAL A 415 11.93 7.92 -24.08
CA VAL A 415 12.12 8.97 -25.09
C VAL A 415 11.00 8.98 -26.12
N THR A 416 10.48 7.80 -26.50
CA THR A 416 9.34 7.70 -27.43
C THR A 416 8.09 8.32 -26.80
N PHE A 417 7.80 7.97 -25.55
CA PHE A 417 6.71 8.56 -24.78
C PHE A 417 6.83 10.10 -24.71
N LEU A 418 8.03 10.61 -24.39
CA LEU A 418 8.29 12.04 -24.31
C LEU A 418 8.13 12.75 -25.65
N LEU A 419 8.60 12.14 -26.75
CA LEU A 419 8.46 12.69 -28.10
C LEU A 419 7.00 12.77 -28.55
N VAL A 420 6.19 11.75 -28.27
CA VAL A 420 4.74 11.76 -28.56
C VAL A 420 4.03 12.82 -27.71
N LEU A 421 4.36 12.91 -26.42
CA LEU A 421 3.79 13.91 -25.51
C LEU A 421 4.13 15.34 -25.95
N LEU A 422 5.40 15.60 -26.28
CA LEU A 422 5.89 16.91 -26.70
C LEU A 422 5.25 17.35 -28.01
N HIS A 423 5.09 16.43 -28.96
CA HIS A 423 4.47 16.72 -30.25
C HIS A 423 3.00 17.10 -30.12
N ASN A 424 2.22 16.31 -29.37
CA ASN A 424 0.78 16.49 -29.27
C ASN A 424 0.33 17.48 -28.18
N ARG A 425 1.24 17.89 -27.28
CA ARG A 425 0.98 18.81 -26.16
C ARG A 425 -0.22 18.38 -25.30
N LYS A 426 -0.48 17.08 -25.20
CA LYS A 426 -1.58 16.50 -24.40
C LYS A 426 -1.14 16.28 -22.96
N ARG A 427 -2.09 15.90 -22.10
CA ARG A 427 -1.74 15.56 -20.71
C ARG A 427 -1.02 14.21 -20.72
N VAL A 428 -0.13 14.01 -19.76
CA VAL A 428 0.57 12.72 -19.52
C VAL A 428 -0.42 11.55 -19.51
N GLY A 429 -1.59 11.75 -18.86
CA GLY A 429 -2.66 10.76 -18.78
C GLY A 429 -3.28 10.33 -20.11
N ASP A 430 -3.22 11.17 -21.14
CA ASP A 430 -3.79 10.90 -22.45
C ASP A 430 -2.86 10.00 -23.29
N VAL A 431 -1.55 10.09 -23.07
CA VAL A 431 -0.52 9.31 -23.79
C VAL A 431 -0.13 8.04 -23.03
N GLN A 432 0.00 8.09 -21.69
CA GLN A 432 0.53 6.97 -20.89
C GLN A 432 -0.40 5.75 -20.83
N PHE A 433 -1.62 5.90 -21.33
CA PHE A 433 -2.65 4.87 -21.28
C PHE A 433 -3.21 4.52 -22.65
N ILE A 434 -2.45 4.81 -23.72
CA ILE A 434 -2.71 4.28 -25.04
C ILE A 434 -2.66 2.75 -24.95
N GLU A 435 -3.64 2.06 -25.52
CA GLU A 435 -3.67 0.60 -25.55
C GLU A 435 -2.95 0.12 -26.81
N LEU A 436 -2.32 -1.06 -26.75
CA LEU A 436 -1.58 -1.61 -27.90
C LEU A 436 -2.45 -1.72 -29.15
N ARG A 437 -3.71 -2.14 -28.97
CA ARG A 437 -4.69 -2.25 -30.05
C ARG A 437 -4.88 -0.93 -30.81
N ASP A 438 -4.92 0.20 -30.09
CA ASP A 438 -5.13 1.53 -30.67
C ASP A 438 -3.94 1.94 -31.57
N VAL A 439 -2.75 1.39 -31.30
CA VAL A 439 -1.51 1.64 -32.06
C VAL A 439 -1.37 0.70 -33.24
N THR A 440 -1.78 -0.56 -33.09
CA THR A 440 -1.64 -1.59 -34.13
C THR A 440 -2.77 -1.57 -35.15
N GLU A 441 -3.97 -1.13 -34.75
CA GLU A 441 -5.10 -1.01 -35.66
C GLU A 441 -4.81 0.06 -36.73
N ILE A 442 -4.91 -0.35 -38.00
CA ILE A 442 -4.91 0.59 -39.12
C ILE A 442 -6.26 1.29 -39.08
N ASN A 443 -6.31 2.46 -38.44
CA ASN A 443 -7.51 3.26 -38.32
C ASN A 443 -7.94 3.79 -39.69
N ASN A 444 -8.65 2.95 -40.46
CA ASN A 444 -9.54 3.33 -41.55
C ASN A 444 -10.88 3.83 -40.97
N ILE A 445 -10.86 4.46 -39.80
CA ILE A 445 -12.05 5.05 -39.20
C ILE A 445 -12.41 6.24 -40.08
N GLN A 446 -13.64 6.22 -40.61
CA GLN A 446 -14.20 7.37 -41.33
C GLN A 446 -14.02 8.60 -40.45
N GLU A 447 -13.31 9.57 -40.99
CA GLU A 447 -12.97 10.83 -40.35
C GLU A 447 -14.25 11.53 -39.93
N THR A 448 -14.61 11.45 -38.65
CA THR A 448 -15.82 12.11 -38.15
C THR A 448 -15.61 13.62 -38.12
N ASP A 449 -16.58 14.37 -38.62
CA ASP A 449 -16.52 15.84 -38.69
C ASP A 449 -16.22 16.48 -37.32
N GLU A 450 -16.65 15.84 -36.22
CA GLU A 450 -16.41 16.31 -34.85
C GLU A 450 -14.94 16.26 -34.42
N ILE A 451 -14.16 15.24 -34.82
CA ILE A 451 -12.72 15.18 -34.50
C ILE A 451 -12.00 16.28 -35.27
N PHE A 452 -12.28 16.42 -36.57
CA PHE A 452 -11.64 17.42 -37.42
C PHE A 452 -12.00 18.84 -36.99
N ALA A 453 -13.22 19.08 -36.51
CA ALA A 453 -13.62 20.36 -35.93
C ALA A 453 -12.80 20.73 -34.67
N SER A 454 -12.26 19.73 -33.96
CA SER A 454 -11.42 19.96 -32.77
C SER A 454 -9.94 20.23 -33.07
N LEU A 455 -9.50 20.00 -34.32
CA LEU A 455 -8.12 20.14 -34.75
C LEU A 455 -7.85 21.52 -35.36
N SER A 456 -6.64 22.02 -35.17
CA SER A 456 -6.14 23.20 -35.89
C SER A 456 -5.90 22.89 -37.37
N LYS A 457 -5.93 23.92 -38.22
CA LYS A 457 -5.63 23.80 -39.66
C LYS A 457 -4.29 23.10 -39.93
N THR A 458 -3.29 23.32 -39.09
CA THR A 458 -1.98 22.66 -39.18
C THR A 458 -2.07 21.18 -38.79
N GLU A 459 -2.78 20.83 -37.72
CA GLU A 459 -2.97 19.43 -37.33
C GLU A 459 -3.72 18.64 -38.40
N ILE A 460 -4.73 19.26 -39.04
CA ILE A 460 -5.46 18.68 -40.19
C ILE A 460 -4.53 18.39 -41.37
N LEU A 461 -3.51 19.22 -41.62
CA LEU A 461 -2.53 18.92 -42.66
C LEU A 461 -1.58 17.79 -42.25
N LEU A 462 -1.19 17.76 -40.97
CA LEU A 462 -0.29 16.73 -40.43
C LEU A 462 -0.93 15.34 -40.40
N THR A 463 -2.26 15.23 -40.31
CA THR A 463 -2.96 13.93 -40.37
C THR A 463 -2.70 13.17 -41.67
N LYS A 464 -2.35 13.86 -42.76
CA LYS A 464 -2.01 13.25 -44.05
C LYS A 464 -0.64 12.56 -44.04
N PHE A 465 0.27 12.98 -43.16
CA PHE A 465 1.65 12.53 -43.14
C PHE A 465 1.98 11.68 -41.91
N TYR A 466 1.28 11.88 -40.80
CA TYR A 466 1.53 11.25 -39.52
C TYR A 466 0.55 10.12 -39.24
N LYS A 467 1.02 9.12 -38.49
CA LYS A 467 0.16 8.03 -38.03
C LYS A 467 -0.86 8.57 -37.02
N LYS A 468 -2.11 8.20 -37.23
CA LYS A 468 -3.27 8.58 -36.42
C LYS A 468 -3.59 7.48 -35.40
N ILE A 469 -3.48 7.81 -34.12
CA ILE A 469 -3.91 6.94 -33.02
C ILE A 469 -5.16 7.55 -32.40
N HIS A 470 -6.28 6.83 -32.51
CA HIS A 470 -7.55 7.23 -31.91
C HIS A 470 -7.64 6.66 -30.49
N THR A 471 -7.89 7.54 -29.52
CA THR A 471 -7.93 7.18 -28.11
C THR A 471 -9.10 7.86 -27.40
N ILE A 472 -9.37 7.48 -26.16
CA ILE A 472 -10.42 8.09 -25.34
C ILE A 472 -9.81 8.91 -24.21
N GLY A 473 -10.05 10.21 -24.25
CA GLY A 473 -9.63 11.18 -23.25
C GLY A 473 -10.64 11.35 -22.09
N LYS A 474 -10.49 12.47 -21.37
CA LYS A 474 -11.35 12.80 -20.21
C LYS A 474 -12.82 12.90 -20.61
N GLY A 475 -13.69 12.24 -19.84
CA GLY A 475 -15.14 12.29 -20.03
C GLY A 475 -15.63 11.41 -21.19
N SER A 476 -14.87 10.38 -21.54
CA SER A 476 -15.20 9.47 -22.65
C SER A 476 -15.20 10.15 -24.03
N LYS A 477 -14.55 11.30 -24.16
CA LYS A 477 -14.41 12.03 -25.43
C LYS A 477 -13.26 11.45 -26.25
N GLU A 478 -13.46 11.33 -27.55
CA GLU A 478 -12.42 10.90 -28.47
C GLU A 478 -11.27 11.91 -28.54
N LEU A 479 -10.07 11.39 -28.71
CA LEU A 479 -8.82 12.14 -28.78
C LEU A 479 -7.93 11.54 -29.85
N LEU A 480 -7.49 12.40 -30.77
CA LEU A 480 -6.51 12.05 -31.79
C LEU A 480 -5.08 12.35 -31.30
N ILE A 481 -4.20 11.36 -31.46
CA ILE A 481 -2.76 11.46 -31.22
C ILE A 481 -2.05 11.26 -32.55
N LEU A 482 -1.26 12.25 -32.96
CA LEU A 482 -0.46 12.23 -34.18
C LEU A 482 0.97 11.80 -33.85
N VAL A 483 1.45 10.78 -34.55
CA VAL A 483 2.82 10.27 -34.37
C VAL A 483 3.67 10.62 -35.60
N PRO A 484 4.69 11.48 -35.45
CA PRO A 484 5.65 11.79 -36.50
C PRO A 484 6.41 10.56 -37.02
N ARG A 485 6.80 10.55 -38.30
CA ARG A 485 7.42 9.40 -38.97
C ARG A 485 8.73 8.95 -38.29
N ASP A 486 9.54 9.89 -37.83
CA ASP A 486 10.78 9.62 -37.10
C ASP A 486 10.56 8.93 -35.75
N VAL A 487 9.39 9.13 -35.14
CA VAL A 487 8.99 8.48 -33.89
C VAL A 487 8.29 7.14 -34.15
N GLN A 488 7.63 6.97 -35.30
CA GLN A 488 6.96 5.72 -35.67
C GLN A 488 7.95 4.54 -35.70
N GLU A 489 9.17 4.75 -36.22
CA GLU A 489 10.22 3.72 -36.19
C GLU A 489 10.53 3.24 -34.78
N PHE A 490 10.47 4.12 -33.78
CA PHE A 490 10.70 3.76 -32.38
C PHE A 490 9.52 2.96 -31.82
N ILE A 491 8.29 3.38 -32.12
CA ILE A 491 7.06 2.67 -31.75
C ILE A 491 7.06 1.25 -32.32
N ASP A 492 7.37 1.10 -33.61
CA ASP A 492 7.35 -0.19 -34.29
C ASP A 492 8.43 -1.13 -33.73
N PHE A 493 9.61 -0.58 -33.39
CA PHE A 493 10.67 -1.36 -32.72
C PHE A 493 10.23 -1.83 -31.32
N LEU A 494 9.64 -0.94 -30.52
CA LEU A 494 9.12 -1.26 -29.19
C LEU A 494 8.06 -2.36 -29.25
N ILE A 495 7.13 -2.30 -30.21
CA ILE A 495 6.09 -3.33 -30.38
C ILE A 495 6.72 -4.67 -30.79
N LYS A 496 7.64 -4.66 -31.74
CA LYS A 496 8.27 -5.87 -32.27
C LYS A 496 9.05 -6.66 -31.22
N ASP A 497 9.78 -5.95 -30.36
CA ASP A 497 10.67 -6.57 -29.37
C ASP A 497 10.06 -6.67 -27.97
N ARG A 498 8.79 -6.27 -27.80
CA ARG A 498 8.07 -6.24 -26.51
C ARG A 498 8.18 -7.54 -25.73
N ASP A 499 7.92 -8.67 -26.38
CA ASP A 499 7.88 -10.00 -25.76
C ASP A 499 9.26 -10.44 -25.22
N LYS A 500 10.35 -9.90 -25.79
CA LYS A 500 11.72 -10.25 -25.36
C LYS A 500 12.10 -9.60 -24.03
N TYR A 501 11.52 -8.46 -23.70
CA TYR A 501 11.94 -7.64 -22.56
C TYR A 501 10.97 -7.67 -21.37
N ASP A 502 9.83 -8.36 -21.53
CA ASP A 502 8.74 -8.57 -20.56
C ASP A 502 8.79 -7.59 -19.38
N VAL A 503 8.36 -6.36 -19.67
CA VAL A 503 8.56 -5.22 -18.78
C VAL A 503 7.43 -5.16 -17.76
N GLU A 504 7.38 -6.11 -16.84
CA GLU A 504 6.70 -5.89 -15.56
C GLU A 504 7.56 -4.92 -14.72
N ILE A 505 7.22 -3.62 -14.74
CA ILE A 505 7.88 -2.64 -13.88
C ILE A 505 7.53 -2.93 -12.43
N ASN A 506 8.54 -3.30 -11.63
CA ASN A 506 8.44 -3.53 -10.20
C ASN A 506 8.36 -2.17 -9.49
N ILE A 507 7.16 -1.75 -9.08
CA ILE A 507 6.86 -0.42 -8.49
C ILE A 507 7.39 -0.27 -7.03
N ASN A 508 8.50 -0.93 -6.66
CA ASN A 508 8.95 -0.98 -5.26
C ASN A 508 10.35 -0.39 -4.98
N ASP A 509 11.11 0.04 -5.98
CA ASP A 509 12.42 0.65 -5.74
C ASP A 509 12.35 2.18 -5.59
N ASP A 510 11.81 2.61 -4.44
CA ASP A 510 12.01 3.96 -3.90
C ASP A 510 13.32 4.05 -3.07
N THR A 511 14.30 3.16 -3.28
CA THR A 511 15.50 3.05 -2.40
C THR A 511 16.80 3.66 -2.93
N ALA A 512 16.77 4.40 -4.03
CA ALA A 512 17.96 5.03 -4.60
C ALA A 512 17.94 6.56 -4.58
N ILE A 513 17.40 7.20 -3.53
CA ILE A 513 17.66 8.62 -3.23
C ILE A 513 17.61 8.77 -1.72
N LEU A 514 18.70 8.48 -1.00
CA LEU A 514 18.99 8.93 0.36
C LEU A 514 20.32 8.26 0.77
N ASN A 515 21.46 8.82 0.31
CA ASN A 515 22.78 8.67 0.93
C ASN A 515 23.78 9.60 0.22
N SER A 516 23.66 10.90 0.50
CA SER A 516 24.78 11.85 0.40
C SER A 516 24.43 13.09 1.20
N SER A 517 24.56 12.99 2.51
CA SER A 517 24.54 14.12 3.43
C SER A 517 25.52 13.80 4.56
N SER A 518 26.79 13.73 4.20
CA SER A 518 27.90 13.96 5.14
C SER A 518 28.59 15.24 4.67
N GLU A 519 28.77 16.12 5.64
CA GLU A 519 29.40 17.44 5.60
C GLU A 519 30.63 17.53 4.69
N ASN A 520 30.71 18.63 3.94
CA ASN A 520 31.93 19.42 3.75
C ASN A 520 31.52 20.77 3.13
N GLU A 521 31.72 21.83 3.91
CA GLU A 521 31.77 23.21 3.45
C GLU A 521 32.98 23.38 2.52
N ASP A 522 32.89 24.36 1.62
CA ASP A 522 33.92 24.83 0.65
C ASP A 522 34.13 24.03 -0.66
N ALA A 523 33.28 24.29 -1.67
CA ALA A 523 33.68 24.39 -3.09
C ALA A 523 32.55 24.97 -3.99
N ALA A 524 32.95 25.76 -4.98
CA ALA A 524 32.12 26.53 -5.93
C ALA A 524 31.10 25.71 -6.77
N PRO A 525 30.04 26.34 -7.32
CA PRO A 525 28.88 25.62 -7.83
C PRO A 525 29.08 25.14 -9.28
N THR A 526 29.22 23.82 -9.46
CA THR A 526 28.95 23.17 -10.76
C THR A 526 27.49 22.76 -10.83
N SER A 527 26.77 23.32 -11.81
CA SER A 527 25.33 23.15 -12.03
C SER A 527 24.97 21.73 -12.50
N ASN A 528 24.63 20.84 -11.56
CA ASN A 528 23.90 19.60 -11.85
C ASN A 528 22.42 19.79 -11.50
N PHE A 529 21.61 20.11 -12.51
CA PHE A 529 20.15 20.16 -12.38
C PHE A 529 19.58 18.74 -12.37
N THR A 530 19.39 18.19 -11.17
CA THR A 530 18.58 16.98 -10.96
C THR A 530 17.09 17.36 -10.94
N ILE A 531 16.33 16.95 -11.96
CA ILE A 531 14.88 17.15 -12.02
C ILE A 531 14.20 16.13 -11.08
N PRO A 532 13.39 16.54 -10.08
CA PRO A 532 12.68 15.60 -9.24
C PRO A 532 11.49 15.01 -10.00
N ILE A 533 11.58 13.73 -10.33
CA ILE A 533 10.47 12.98 -10.94
C ILE A 533 9.41 12.72 -9.86
N SER A 534 8.19 13.21 -10.09
CA SER A 534 7.06 12.99 -9.18
C SER A 534 6.74 11.49 -9.04
N SER A 535 6.29 11.11 -7.84
CA SER A 535 6.02 9.74 -7.34
C SER A 535 4.90 8.95 -8.05
N THR A 536 4.72 9.12 -9.36
CA THR A 536 3.80 8.36 -10.20
C THR A 536 4.61 7.54 -11.18
N GLY A 537 5.11 6.39 -10.72
CA GLY A 537 5.66 5.37 -11.61
C GLY A 537 4.62 4.97 -12.66
N MET A 538 5.02 4.96 -13.93
CA MET A 538 4.19 4.52 -15.04
C MET A 538 3.87 3.02 -14.86
N ILE A 539 2.59 2.66 -14.99
CA ILE A 539 2.10 1.29 -14.83
C ILE A 539 1.83 0.74 -16.22
N PHE A 540 2.72 -0.12 -16.73
CA PHE A 540 2.52 -0.86 -17.96
C PHE A 540 2.07 -2.29 -17.62
N THR A 541 1.11 -2.79 -18.38
CA THR A 541 0.53 -4.13 -18.30
C THR A 541 0.44 -4.66 -19.73
N ASP A 542 0.24 -5.97 -19.91
CA ASP A 542 0.21 -6.65 -21.23
C ASP A 542 -0.58 -5.91 -22.32
N THR A 543 -1.63 -5.16 -21.95
CA THR A 543 -2.50 -4.40 -22.86
C THR A 543 -2.05 -2.98 -23.21
N ARG A 544 -1.04 -2.39 -22.56
CA ARG A 544 -0.69 -0.96 -22.68
C ARG A 544 0.55 -0.70 -23.54
N PHE A 545 0.52 0.31 -24.40
CA PHE A 545 1.67 0.75 -25.18
C PHE A 545 2.77 1.32 -24.27
#